data_AF-A0A4D4LQN3-F1
#
_entry.id   AF-A0A4D4LQN3-F1
#
_cell.length_a   1.000
_cell.length_b   1.000
_cell.length_c   1.000
_cell.angle_alpha   90.00
_cell.angle_beta   90.00
_cell.angle_gamma   90.00
#
_symmetry.space_group_name_H-M   'P 1'
#
loop_
_entity.id
_entity.type
_entity.pdbx_description
1 polymer ?
#
loop_
_entity_poly.entity_id
_entity_poly.type
_entity_poly.pdbx_seq_one_letter_code
_entity_poly.pdbx_strand_id
1 'polypeptide(L)'
;MHGDRSSAFAFPGVEVAPFEGAGRVAKFDLDLQIRERADGSFGGHLEYATSLFDRATVERFAGHLLRLLTGIAATPGARLSAYEIVGEREKAVLLGAPRPWSP
;
A
#
# COMPACT_ATOMS: atom_id res chain seq x y z
N MET A 1 0.16 3.77 16.34
CA MET A 1 -0.59 2.89 17.26
C MET A 1 -1.98 2.56 16.68
N HIS A 2 -2.21 1.40 16.06
CA HIS A 2 -3.51 0.72 16.24
C HIS A 2 -3.15 -0.63 16.84
N GLY A 3 -2.94 -0.63 18.15
CA GLY A 3 -2.97 -1.88 18.89
C GLY A 3 -4.30 -2.56 18.68
N ASP A 4 -4.36 -3.84 18.99
CA ASP A 4 -5.58 -4.53 19.35
C ASP A 4 -6.46 -3.60 20.20
N ARG A 5 -7.48 -3.01 19.58
CA ARG A 5 -8.42 -2.10 20.25
C ARG A 5 -9.56 -2.88 20.91
N SER A 6 -9.52 -4.21 20.93
CA SER A 6 -10.54 -5.01 21.59
C SER A 6 -10.37 -5.01 23.11
N SER A 7 -9.16 -4.80 23.64
CA SER A 7 -8.92 -4.90 25.09
C SER A 7 -8.97 -3.59 25.87
N ALA A 8 -9.12 -2.43 25.21
CA ALA A 8 -9.01 -1.12 25.87
C ALA A 8 -10.33 -0.45 26.27
N PHE A 9 -11.49 -1.06 25.96
CA PHE A 9 -12.81 -0.50 26.29
C PHE A 9 -13.53 -1.36 27.33
N ALA A 10 -13.03 -1.35 28.57
CA ALA A 10 -13.70 -2.03 29.68
C ALA A 10 -14.55 -1.02 30.48
N PHE A 11 -15.87 -1.10 30.33
CA PHE A 11 -16.81 -0.34 31.14
C PHE A 11 -17.54 -1.30 32.10
N PRO A 12 -17.69 -0.98 33.40
CA PRO A 12 -18.37 -1.85 34.35
C PRO A 12 -19.80 -2.20 33.88
N GLY A 13 -20.09 -3.49 33.75
CA GLY A 13 -21.41 -3.98 33.33
C GLY A 13 -21.74 -3.85 31.83
N VAL A 14 -20.75 -3.54 30.98
CA VAL A 14 -20.95 -3.43 29.52
C VAL A 14 -20.08 -4.44 28.79
N GLU A 15 -20.71 -5.26 27.96
CA GLU A 15 -20.03 -6.12 26.99
C GLU A 15 -19.74 -5.30 25.72
N VAL A 16 -18.46 -5.18 25.37
CA VAL A 16 -18.03 -4.50 24.14
C VAL A 16 -17.62 -5.55 23.12
N ALA A 17 -18.35 -5.59 22.01
CA ALA A 17 -18.00 -6.39 20.84
C ALA A 17 -17.62 -5.47 19.66
N PRO A 18 -16.64 -5.86 18.82
CA PRO A 18 -16.37 -5.15 17.58
C PRO A 18 -17.62 -5.11 16.71
N PHE A 19 -18.05 -3.91 16.35
CA PHE A 19 -19.08 -3.71 15.34
C PHE A 19 -18.41 -3.42 14.01
N GLU A 20 -18.54 -4.34 13.06
CA GLU A 20 -18.13 -4.10 11.67
C GLU A 20 -19.16 -3.18 10.99
N GLY A 21 -19.03 -1.88 11.28
CA GLY A 21 -19.88 -0.85 10.69
C GLY A 21 -19.82 -0.85 9.16
N ALA A 22 -20.97 -0.58 8.54
CA ALA A 22 -21.21 -0.60 7.11
C ALA A 22 -20.10 0.09 6.31
N GLY A 23 -19.44 -0.68 5.44
CA GLY A 23 -18.55 -0.24 4.35
C GLY A 23 -17.42 0.70 4.77
N ARG A 24 -16.16 0.24 4.67
CA ARG A 24 -15.01 1.16 4.71
C ARG A 24 -15.17 2.18 3.58
N VAL A 25 -15.57 3.40 3.92
CA VAL A 25 -15.55 4.53 2.99
C VAL A 25 -14.12 5.04 2.95
N ALA A 26 -13.50 4.96 1.78
CA ALA A 26 -12.17 5.53 1.56
C ALA A 26 -12.24 7.05 1.78
N LYS A 27 -11.48 7.54 2.75
CA LYS A 27 -11.44 8.98 3.08
C LYS A 27 -10.55 9.76 2.11
N PHE A 28 -9.62 9.06 1.48
CA PHE A 28 -8.69 9.55 0.48
C PHE A 28 -8.71 8.58 -0.71
N ASP A 29 -8.26 9.05 -1.87
CA ASP A 29 -8.15 8.20 -3.06
C ASP A 29 -7.20 7.01 -2.84
N LEU A 30 -6.10 7.24 -2.12
CA LEU A 30 -5.15 6.25 -1.62
C LEU A 30 -4.68 6.65 -0.21
N ASP A 31 -4.71 5.73 0.75
CA ASP A 31 -4.17 5.91 2.10
C ASP A 31 -3.24 4.76 2.48
N LEU A 32 -1.95 5.05 2.65
CA LEU A 32 -0.93 4.08 3.04
C LEU A 32 -0.61 4.24 4.53
N GLN A 33 -0.92 3.20 5.30
CA GLN A 33 -0.59 3.16 6.72
C GLN A 33 0.51 2.15 6.98
N ILE A 34 1.67 2.62 7.42
CA ILE A 34 2.82 1.78 7.80
C ILE A 34 3.10 1.96 9.29
N ARG A 35 3.47 0.87 9.96
CA ARG A 35 3.93 0.85 11.33
C ARG A 35 5.08 -0.12 11.49
N GLU A 36 6.05 0.27 12.29
CA GLU A 36 7.08 -0.62 12.77
C GLU A 36 6.48 -1.59 13.80
N ARG A 37 6.89 -2.85 13.73
CA ARG A 37 6.56 -3.92 14.68
C ARG A 37 7.70 -4.08 15.68
N ALA A 38 7.43 -4.77 16.78
CA ALA A 38 8.41 -5.00 17.84
C ALA A 38 9.65 -5.80 17.37
N ASP A 39 9.52 -6.60 16.30
CA ASP A 39 10.61 -7.35 15.68
C ASP A 39 11.45 -6.51 14.68
N GLY A 40 11.17 -5.20 14.58
CA GLY A 40 11.81 -4.29 13.63
C GLY A 40 11.27 -4.40 12.20
N SER A 41 10.32 -5.29 11.93
CA SER A 41 9.66 -5.37 10.62
C SER A 41 8.64 -4.25 10.45
N PHE A 42 8.35 -3.86 9.21
CA PHE A 42 7.26 -2.94 8.91
C PHE A 42 6.00 -3.70 8.49
N GLY A 43 4.85 -3.23 8.97
CA GLY A 43 3.53 -3.76 8.68
C GLY A 43 2.55 -2.66 8.33
N GLY A 44 1.60 -2.94 7.46
CA GLY A 44 0.70 -1.89 7.00
C GLY A 44 -0.41 -2.39 6.09
N HIS A 45 -1.21 -1.44 5.64
CA HIS A 45 -2.20 -1.64 4.59
C HIS A 45 -2.31 -0.40 3.71
N LEU A 46 -2.77 -0.62 2.49
CA LEU A 46 -3.10 0.42 1.53
C LEU A 46 -4.62 0.38 1.31
N GLU A 47 -5.32 1.43 1.73
CA GLU A 47 -6.72 1.66 1.42
C GLU A 47 -6.85 2.49 0.14
N TYR A 48 -7.91 2.26 -0.63
CA TYR A 48 -8.12 2.96 -1.90
C TYR A 48 -9.61 3.15 -2.20
N ALA A 49 -9.93 4.21 -2.92
CA ALA A 49 -11.25 4.45 -3.45
C ALA A 49 -11.55 3.49 -4.62
N THR A 50 -12.47 2.55 -4.42
CA THR A 50 -12.86 1.56 -5.44
C THR A 50 -13.59 2.17 -6.64
N SER A 51 -14.07 3.40 -6.52
CA SER A 51 -14.58 4.19 -7.64
C SER A 51 -13.49 4.68 -8.60
N LEU A 52 -12.22 4.69 -8.17
CA LEU A 52 -11.08 5.19 -8.94
C LEU A 52 -10.08 4.09 -9.30
N PHE A 53 -9.92 3.09 -8.43
CA PHE A 53 -8.91 2.05 -8.61
C PHE A 53 -9.49 0.66 -8.45
N ASP A 54 -9.01 -0.26 -9.30
CA ASP A 54 -9.15 -1.69 -9.07
C ASP A 54 -8.02 -2.24 -8.19
N ARG A 55 -8.25 -3.43 -7.65
CA ARG A 55 -7.29 -4.13 -6.79
C ARG A 55 -5.94 -4.35 -7.48
N ALA A 56 -5.94 -4.74 -8.75
CA ALA A 56 -4.73 -5.07 -9.48
C ALA A 56 -3.81 -3.85 -9.66
N THR A 57 -4.41 -2.68 -9.87
CA THR A 57 -3.72 -1.39 -9.98
C THR A 57 -3.07 -1.00 -8.67
N VAL A 58 -3.79 -1.15 -7.55
CA VAL A 58 -3.24 -0.83 -6.22
C VAL A 58 -2.16 -1.82 -5.80
N GLU A 59 -2.30 -3.12 -6.12
CA GLU A 59 -1.25 -4.12 -5.93
C GLU A 59 0.02 -3.78 -6.74
N ARG A 60 -0.14 -3.27 -7.98
CA ARG A 60 0.97 -2.77 -8.79
C ARG A 60 1.66 -1.56 -8.14
N PHE A 61 0.90 -0.59 -7.64
CA PHE A 61 1.46 0.57 -6.93
C PHE A 61 2.22 0.16 -5.65
N ALA A 62 1.69 -0.78 -4.88
CA ALA A 62 2.37 -1.33 -3.72
C ALA A 62 3.69 -2.00 -4.12
N GLY A 63 3.70 -2.75 -5.23
CA GLY A 63 4.91 -3.35 -5.80
C GLY A 63 5.95 -2.32 -6.23
N HIS A 64 5.54 -1.23 -6.88
CA HIS A 64 6.42 -0.12 -7.29
C HIS A 64 7.04 0.56 -6.08
N LEU A 65 6.25 0.85 -5.04
CA LEU A 65 6.73 1.46 -3.82
C LEU A 65 7.76 0.58 -3.12
N LEU A 66 7.49 -0.73 -3.01
CA LEU A 66 8.44 -1.67 -2.43
C LEU A 66 9.75 -1.70 -3.21
N ARG A 67 9.71 -1.75 -4.55
CA ARG A 67 10.91 -1.68 -5.40
C ARG A 67 11.72 -0.41 -5.15
N LEU A 68 11.04 0.74 -5.10
CA LEU A 68 11.67 2.03 -4.84
C LEU A 68 12.35 2.04 -3.46
N LEU A 69 11.65 1.62 -2.41
CA LEU A 69 12.20 1.58 -1.05
C LEU A 69 13.39 0.61 -0.94
N THR A 70 13.33 -0.55 -1.60
CA THR A 70 14.46 -1.48 -1.68
C THR A 70 15.66 -0.84 -2.39
N GLY A 71 15.44 -0.14 -3.51
CA GLY A 71 16.51 0.56 -4.22
C GLY A 71 17.15 1.67 -3.38
N ILE A 72 16.34 2.49 -2.71
CA ILE A 72 16.80 3.56 -1.83
C ILE A 72 17.62 2.99 -0.66
N ALA A 73 17.15 1.92 -0.02
CA ALA A 73 17.85 1.28 1.08
C ALA A 73 19.20 0.68 0.64
N ALA A 74 19.29 0.15 -0.58
CA ALA A 74 20.53 -0.42 -1.13
C ALA A 74 21.54 0.64 -1.58
N THR A 75 21.09 1.80 -2.08
CA THR A 75 21.96 2.88 -2.56
C THR A 75 21.40 4.23 -2.14
N PRO A 76 21.58 4.63 -0.87
CA PRO A 76 21.06 5.90 -0.38
C PRO A 76 21.75 7.09 -1.05
N GLY A 77 21.01 8.18 -1.25
CA GLY A 77 21.53 9.43 -1.81
C GLY A 77 21.68 9.48 -3.33
N ALA A 78 21.33 8.40 -4.05
CA ALA A 78 21.22 8.47 -5.51
C ALA A 78 20.03 9.36 -5.92
N ARG A 79 20.08 9.88 -7.15
CA ARG A 79 18.96 10.65 -7.71
C ARG A 79 17.73 9.76 -7.81
N LEU A 80 16.55 10.31 -7.48
CA LEU A 80 15.29 9.57 -7.52
C LEU A 80 15.03 8.92 -8.90
N SER A 81 15.40 9.60 -9.98
CA SER A 81 15.25 9.11 -11.36
C SER A 81 16.14 7.91 -11.71
N ALA A 82 17.12 7.56 -10.86
CA ALA A 82 18.00 6.43 -11.09
C ALA A 82 17.41 5.10 -10.59
N TYR A 83 16.35 5.15 -9.75
CA TYR A 83 15.72 3.94 -9.25
C TYR A 83 14.67 3.44 -10.24
N GLU A 84 14.79 2.16 -10.60
CA GLU A 84 13.78 1.47 -11.37
C GLU A 84 12.58 1.12 -10.49
N ILE A 85 11.40 1.60 -10.86
CA ILE A 85 10.15 1.30 -10.14
C ILE A 85 9.34 0.22 -10.84
N VAL A 86 9.51 0.05 -12.15
CA VAL A 86 8.71 -0.88 -12.96
C VAL A 86 9.21 -2.31 -12.76
N GLY A 87 8.27 -3.22 -12.52
CA GLY A 87 8.53 -4.66 -12.37
C GLY A 87 9.04 -5.31 -13.64
N GLU A 88 9.83 -6.39 -13.56
CA GLU A 88 10.29 -7.11 -14.77
C GLU A 88 9.13 -7.62 -15.63
N ARG A 89 8.06 -8.12 -15.00
CA ARG A 89 6.84 -8.55 -15.70
C ARG A 89 6.16 -7.39 -16.43
N GLU A 90 6.13 -6.22 -15.81
CA GLU A 90 5.50 -5.05 -16.39
C GLU A 90 6.37 -4.44 -17.49
N LYS A 91 7.69 -4.41 -17.33
CA LYS A 91 8.64 -4.10 -18.39
C LYS A 91 8.45 -5.00 -19.60
N ALA A 92 8.31 -6.31 -19.40
CA ALA A 92 8.07 -7.25 -20.49
C ALA A 92 6.77 -6.94 -21.25
N VAL A 93 5.70 -6.53 -20.55
CA VAL A 93 4.44 -6.09 -21.18
C VAL A 93 4.64 -4.78 -21.95
N LEU A 94 5.29 -3.78 -21.36
CA LEU A 94 5.53 -2.48 -21.98
C LEU A 94 6.44 -2.56 -23.21
N LEU A 95 7.44 -3.43 -23.17
CA LEU A 95 8.39 -3.66 -24.27
C LEU A 95 7.85 -4.63 -25.33
N GLY A 96 6.84 -5.43 -24.99
CA GLY A 96 6.19 -6.39 -25.88
C GLY A 96 4.94 -5.88 -26.58
N ALA A 97 4.34 -4.77 -26.12
CA ALA A 97 3.19 -4.16 -26.79
C ALA A 97 3.63 -3.46 -28.10
N PRO A 98 3.03 -3.76 -29.27
CA PRO A 98 3.27 -2.97 -30.47
C PRO A 98 2.85 -1.53 -30.18
N ARG A 99 3.76 -0.57 -30.39
CA ARG A 99 3.53 0.85 -30.06
C ARG A 99 2.27 1.36 -30.79
N PRO A 100 1.14 1.62 -30.10
CA PRO A 100 -0.01 2.25 -30.73
C PRO A 100 0.13 3.77 -30.52
N TRP A 101 1.06 4.37 -31.27
CA TRP A 101 1.05 5.79 -31.54
C TRP A 101 1.82 6.06 -32.83
N SER A 102 1.09 6.53 -33.85
CA SER A 102 1.63 7.24 -35.01
C SER A 102 1.10 8.67 -34.94
N PRO A 103 1.94 9.69 -35.21
CA PRO A 103 1.58 11.10 -35.05
C PRO A 103 0.43 11.54 -35.96
#